data_AF-A0A9P5NEJ3-F1
#
_entry.id   AF-A0A9P5NEJ3-F1
#
_cell.length_a   1.000
_cell.length_b   1.000
_cell.length_c   1.000
_cell.angle_alpha   90.00
_cell.angle_beta   90.00
_cell.angle_gamma   90.00
#
_symmetry.space_group_name_H-M   'P 1'
#
loop_
_entity.id
_entity.type
_entity.pdbx_description
1 polymer ?
#
loop_
_entity_poly.entity_id
_entity_poly.type
_entity_poly.pdbx_seq_one_letter_code
_entity_poly.pdbx_strand_id
1 'polypeptide(L)'
;SICPGYNYGIGNVIREGTTGNAQLNRWNVYDDSCNIVDGLLTTENPCTEGIFGCSPPPIIFNRYTNSFTGLIYSCRTDPASGTCGNDVISVCCRNDGN
;
A
#
# COMPACT_ATOMS: atom_id res chain seq x y z
N SER A 1 16.58 2.33 -2.49
CA SER A 1 15.70 1.25 -2.03
C SER A 1 14.83 1.79 -0.93
N ILE A 2 13.51 1.63 -1.05
CA ILE A 2 12.53 2.04 -0.04
C ILE A 2 12.13 0.91 0.89
N CYS A 3 12.33 -0.33 0.45
CA CYS A 3 12.02 -1.53 1.20
C CYS A 3 13.08 -2.58 0.88
N PRO A 4 14.26 -2.52 1.52
CA PRO A 4 15.36 -3.43 1.22
C PRO A 4 14.95 -4.90 1.36
N GLY A 5 15.04 -5.69 0.28
CA GLY A 5 14.66 -7.11 0.28
C GLY A 5 13.16 -7.39 0.03
N TYR A 6 12.38 -6.39 -0.36
CA TYR A 6 10.98 -6.52 -0.75
C TYR A 6 10.77 -6.09 -2.21
N ASN A 7 9.57 -6.33 -2.73
CA ASN A 7 9.21 -5.97 -4.09
C ASN A 7 8.58 -4.57 -4.16
N TYR A 8 7.74 -4.24 -3.17
CA TYR A 8 6.95 -3.02 -3.16
C TYR A 8 6.87 -2.39 -1.77
N GLY A 9 6.52 -1.12 -1.71
CA GLY A 9 6.10 -0.40 -0.50
C GLY A 9 4.72 0.20 -0.67
N ILE A 10 3.89 0.19 0.38
CA ILE A 10 2.60 0.90 0.40
C ILE A 10 2.78 2.20 1.16
N GLY A 11 2.44 3.32 0.53
CA GLY A 11 2.46 4.65 1.13
C GLY A 11 1.42 4.84 2.24
N ASN A 12 1.46 6.00 2.88
CA ASN A 12 0.44 6.41 3.83
C ASN A 12 -0.82 6.90 3.11
N VAL A 13 -1.89 7.10 3.88
CA VAL A 13 -3.13 7.67 3.34
C VAL A 13 -2.88 9.12 2.87
N ILE A 14 -3.26 9.40 1.62
CA ILE A 14 -3.27 10.73 1.04
C ILE A 14 -4.73 11.18 0.92
N ARG A 15 -5.08 12.30 1.55
CA ARG A 15 -6.43 12.87 1.47
C ARG A 15 -6.55 13.71 0.20
N GLU A 16 -7.39 13.27 -0.74
CA GLU A 16 -7.55 13.92 -2.05
C GLU A 16 -8.71 14.93 -2.09
N GLY A 17 -9.57 14.91 -1.06
CA GLY A 17 -10.72 15.81 -0.96
C GLY A 17 -11.98 15.06 -0.56
N THR A 18 -13.14 15.52 -1.03
CA THR A 18 -14.43 14.87 -0.74
C THR A 18 -15.22 14.62 -2.02
N THR A 19 -15.99 13.55 -2.03
CA THR A 19 -17.04 13.31 -3.03
C THR A 19 -18.38 13.26 -2.31
N GLY A 20 -19.22 14.27 -2.54
CA GLY A 20 -20.35 14.57 -1.66
C GLY A 20 -19.89 14.75 -0.21
N ASN A 21 -20.41 13.92 0.69
CA ASN A 21 -20.09 13.95 2.12
C ASN A 21 -19.00 12.95 2.54
N ALA A 22 -18.45 12.17 1.61
CA ALA A 22 -17.44 11.15 1.91
C ALA A 22 -16.03 11.65 1.63
N GLN A 23 -15.08 11.31 2.52
CA GLN A 23 -13.65 11.60 2.32
C GLN A 23 -13.10 10.67 1.24
N LEU A 24 -12.50 11.25 0.20
CA LEU A 24 -11.78 10.51 -0.82
C LEU A 24 -10.31 10.34 -0.38
N ASN A 25 -9.87 9.09 -0.30
CA ASN A 25 -8.53 8.74 0.15
C ASN A 25 -7.79 7.97 -0.94
N ARG A 26 -6.50 8.28 -1.10
CA ARG A 26 -5.58 7.54 -1.98
C ARG A 26 -4.51 6.83 -1.17
N TRP A 27 -4.14 5.64 -1.62
CA TRP A 27 -2.92 4.95 -1.23
C TRP A 27 -2.15 4.56 -2.48
N ASN A 28 -0.85 4.83 -2.49
CA ASN A 28 0.03 4.47 -3.60
C ASN A 28 0.83 3.22 -3.25
N VAL A 29 1.09 2.39 -4.25
CA VAL A 29 2.05 1.29 -4.20
C VAL A 29 3.27 1.68 -5.02
N TYR A 30 4.43 1.61 -4.40
CA TYR A 30 5.70 2.01 -4.99
C TYR A 30 6.58 0.79 -5.26
N ASP A 31 7.34 0.81 -6.36
CA ASP A 31 8.50 -0.07 -6.54
C ASP A 31 9.73 0.46 -5.78
N ASP A 32 10.83 -0.30 -5.81
CA ASP A 32 12.05 0.06 -5.08
C ASP A 32 12.74 1.35 -5.59
N SER A 33 12.33 1.84 -6.76
CA SER A 33 12.80 3.07 -7.40
C SER A 33 11.86 4.27 -7.14
N CYS A 34 10.89 4.14 -6.24
CA CYS A 34 9.87 5.16 -5.95
C CYS A 34 8.92 5.48 -7.11
N ASN A 35 8.79 4.60 -8.11
CA ASN A 35 7.73 4.76 -9.10
C ASN A 35 6.41 4.27 -8.52
N ILE A 36 5.34 5.03 -8.71
CA ILE A 36 3.99 4.56 -8.41
C ILE A 36 3.63 3.52 -9.48
N VAL A 37 3.42 2.28 -9.05
CA VAL A 37 3.13 1.14 -9.95
C VAL A 37 1.71 0.64 -9.82
N ASP A 38 1.03 0.96 -8.72
CA ASP A 38 -0.38 0.64 -8.46
C ASP A 38 -0.92 1.57 -7.38
N GLY A 39 -2.21 1.48 -7.08
CA GLY A 39 -2.80 2.26 -6.00
C GLY A 39 -4.31 2.10 -5.89
N LEU A 40 -4.87 2.67 -4.83
CA LEU A 40 -6.30 2.68 -4.58
C LEU A 40 -6.76 4.10 -4.31
N LEU A 41 -7.82 4.53 -5.00
CA LEU A 41 -8.54 5.75 -4.72
C LEU A 41 -9.98 5.37 -4.38
N THR A 42 -10.40 5.57 -3.13
CA THR A 42 -11.72 5.12 -2.67
C THR A 42 -12.27 6.01 -1.56
N THR A 43 -13.60 5.99 -1.39
CA THR A 43 -14.31 6.49 -0.20
C THR A 43 -14.53 5.42 0.84
N GLU A 44 -14.30 4.16 0.48
CA GLU A 44 -14.63 2.99 1.28
C GLU A 44 -13.43 2.49 2.09
N ASN A 45 -13.61 1.36 2.79
CA ASN A 45 -12.54 0.72 3.54
C ASN A 45 -11.51 0.10 2.56
N PRO A 46 -10.24 0.55 2.57
CA PRO A 46 -9.23 0.06 1.64
C PRO A 46 -8.95 -1.45 1.77
N CYS A 47 -9.26 -2.05 2.93
CA CYS A 47 -9.07 -3.47 3.22
C CYS A 47 -10.07 -4.39 2.51
N THR A 48 -11.16 -3.85 1.96
CA THR A 48 -12.25 -4.63 1.33
C THR A 48 -12.36 -4.43 -0.18
N GLU A 49 -11.58 -3.51 -0.76
CA GLU A 49 -11.61 -3.18 -2.19
C GLU A 49 -10.82 -4.19 -3.07
N GLY A 50 -10.26 -5.24 -2.48
CA GLY A 50 -9.58 -6.35 -3.17
C GLY A 50 -8.09 -6.15 -3.41
N ILE A 51 -7.60 -4.91 -3.46
CA ILE A 51 -6.18 -4.59 -3.63
C ILE A 51 -5.37 -4.73 -2.34
N PHE A 52 -5.91 -4.28 -1.19
CA PHE A 52 -5.24 -4.42 0.09
C PHE A 52 -5.95 -5.41 1.00
N GLY A 53 -5.18 -6.15 1.79
CA GLY A 53 -5.66 -6.87 2.95
C GLY A 53 -5.10 -6.22 4.21
N CYS A 54 -5.86 -6.32 5.31
CA CYS A 54 -5.47 -5.75 6.59
C CYS A 54 -5.40 -6.80 7.69
N SER A 55 -4.48 -6.61 8.62
CA SER A 55 -4.39 -7.42 9.83
C SER A 55 -5.50 -7.07 10.84
N PRO A 56 -5.79 -7.97 11.79
CA PRO A 56 -6.41 -7.58 13.05
C PRO A 56 -5.59 -6.49 13.77
N PRO A 57 -6.17 -5.81 14.78
CA PRO A 57 -5.46 -4.80 15.57
C PRO A 57 -4.09 -5.28 16.11
N PRO A 58 -3.01 -4.48 16.00
CA PRO A 58 -2.95 -3.17 15.33
C PRO A 58 -3.13 -3.30 13.81
N ILE A 59 -4.06 -2.51 13.25
CA ILE A 59 -4.45 -2.63 11.85
C ILE A 59 -3.31 -2.08 10.97
N ILE A 60 -2.72 -2.95 10.17
CA ILE A 60 -1.78 -2.60 9.11
C ILE A 60 -2.20 -3.27 7.81
N PHE A 61 -1.70 -2.78 6.68
CA PHE A 61 -1.79 -3.53 5.43
C PHE A 61 -0.88 -4.76 5.52
N ASN A 62 -1.47 -5.95 5.52
CA ASN A 62 -0.74 -7.22 5.60
C ASN A 62 -0.70 -7.96 4.26
N ARG A 63 -1.42 -7.47 3.25
CA ARG A 63 -1.45 -8.03 1.91
C ARG A 63 -1.62 -6.94 0.86
N TYR A 64 -0.95 -7.14 -0.26
CA TYR A 64 -1.16 -6.40 -1.50
C TYR A 64 -1.41 -7.39 -2.63
N THR A 65 -2.50 -7.19 -3.37
CA THR A 65 -2.82 -7.90 -4.60
C THR A 65 -2.59 -6.94 -5.76
N ASN A 66 -1.63 -7.24 -6.63
CA ASN A 66 -1.36 -6.40 -7.80
C ASN A 66 -2.58 -6.39 -8.73
N SER A 67 -3.13 -5.20 -9.00
CA SER A 67 -4.38 -5.04 -9.75
C SER A 67 -4.26 -5.45 -11.23
N PHE A 68 -3.05 -5.46 -11.78
CA PHE A 68 -2.77 -5.80 -13.18
C PHE A 68 -2.49 -7.29 -13.37
N THR A 69 -1.78 -7.92 -12.43
CA THR A 69 -1.31 -9.31 -12.57
C THR A 69 -2.06 -10.31 -11.68
N GLY A 70 -2.78 -9.83 -10.66
CA GLY A 70 -3.44 -10.67 -9.66
C GLY A 70 -2.47 -11.34 -8.67
N LEU A 71 -1.16 -11.10 -8.77
CA LEU A 71 -0.17 -11.66 -7.85
C LEU A 71 -0.35 -11.08 -6.45
N ILE A 72 -0.15 -11.92 -5.44
CA ILE A 72 -0.35 -11.59 -4.03
C ILE A 72 1.01 -11.48 -3.32
N TYR A 73 1.17 -10.43 -2.54
CA TYR A 73 2.36 -10.09 -1.79
C TYR A 73 2.01 -9.97 -0.30
N SER A 74 2.83 -10.58 0.55
CA SER A 74 2.73 -10.45 2.00
C SER A 74 3.38 -9.15 2.43
N CYS A 75 2.68 -8.36 3.24
CA CYS A 75 3.15 -7.05 3.70
C CYS A 75 3.39 -7.04 5.22
N ARG A 76 4.42 -6.29 5.64
CA ARG A 76 4.77 -6.08 7.05
C ARG A 76 5.45 -4.73 7.24
N THR A 77 5.37 -4.18 8.45
CA THR A 77 6.17 -3.01 8.82
C THR A 77 7.65 -3.34 8.76
N ASP A 78 8.46 -2.41 8.28
CA ASP A 78 9.91 -2.57 8.25
C ASP A 78 10.58 -1.29 8.79
N PRO A 79 11.46 -1.37 9.80
CA PRO A 79 12.15 -0.20 10.32
C PRO A 79 13.15 0.41 9.34
N ALA A 80 13.54 -0.31 8.29
CA ALA A 80 14.33 0.21 7.19
C ALA A 80 13.46 0.75 6.05
N SER A 81 12.14 0.90 6.24
CA SER A 81 11.27 1.51 5.24
C SER A 81 11.65 2.98 5.03
N GLY A 82 11.64 3.38 3.75
CA GLY A 82 11.99 4.73 3.32
C GLY A 82 10.78 5.63 3.09
N THR A 83 11.04 6.68 2.34
CA THR A 83 10.05 7.65 1.86
C THR A 83 10.17 7.81 0.35
N CYS A 84 9.03 8.00 -0.32
CA CYS A 84 8.98 8.43 -1.71
C CYS A 84 8.47 9.87 -1.79
N GLY A 85 9.38 10.82 -1.95
CA GLY A 85 9.07 12.23 -1.82
C GLY A 85 8.57 12.55 -0.41
N ASN A 86 7.30 12.95 -0.29
CA ASN A 86 6.65 13.26 0.98
C ASN A 86 5.83 12.08 1.55
N ASP A 87 5.74 10.97 0.82
CA ASP A 87 4.95 9.81 1.24
C ASP A 87 5.84 8.81 1.99
N VAL A 88 5.56 8.63 3.28
CA VAL A 88 6.25 7.68 4.15
C VAL A 88 5.70 6.28 3.89
N ILE A 89 6.59 5.31 3.67
CA ILE A 89 6.16 3.93 3.44
C ILE A 89 5.68 3.30 4.74
N SER A 90 4.42 2.88 4.74
CA SER A 90 3.70 2.28 5.87
C SER A 90 4.13 0.82 6.09
N VAL A 91 4.20 0.05 5.01
CA VAL A 91 4.57 -1.37 5.01
C VAL A 91 5.32 -1.73 3.74
N CYS A 92 6.14 -2.77 3.84
CA CYS A 92 6.89 -3.35 2.73
C CYS A 92 6.31 -4.72 2.37
N CYS A 93 6.15 -4.98 1.06
CA CYS A 93 5.46 -6.14 0.52
C CYS A 93 6.38 -7.00 -0.34
N ARG A 94 6.45 -8.31 -0.05
CA ARG A 94 7.29 -9.28 -0.76
C ARG A 94 6.44 -10.42 -1.29
N ASN A 95 6.82 -10.94 -2.46
CA ASN A 95 6.30 -12.20 -2.95
C ASN A 95 6.98 -13.33 -2.16
N ASP A 96 6.28 -13.91 -1.20
CA ASP A 96 6.78 -15.03 -0.40
C ASP A 96 6.61 -16.38 -1.11
N GLY A 97 6.16 -16.41 -2.37
CA GLY A 97 6.18 -17.59 -3.24
C GLY A 97 5.02 -18.55 -3.04
N ASN A 98 3.79 -18.03 -3.02
CA ASN A 98 2.60 -18.89 -2.98
C ASN A 98 2.20 -19.38 -4.38
#